data_AF-A0A814QQR3-F1
#
_entry.id   AF-A0A814QQR3-F1
#
_cell.length_a   1.000
_cell.length_b   1.000
_cell.length_c   1.000
_cell.angle_alpha   90.00
_cell.angle_beta   90.00
_cell.angle_gamma   90.00
#
_symmetry.space_group_name_H-M   'P 1'
#
loop_
_entity.id
_entity.type
_entity.pdbx_description
1 polymer ?
#
loop_
_entity_poly.entity_id
_entity_poly.type
_entity_poly.pdbx_seq_one_letter_code
_entity_poly.pdbx_strand_id
1 'polypeptide(L)'
;MEKYLVIKSELIPMNKTTYYVPRNGIEKTFFLNSQHVGEKPGYFYLNNETFVHPTNTSLLSLILFNNSKDFHLPSTFQIEADEIIDIIINNIDFAPHSFQLHSYHVWILAQVNSNDGYLNQSKLKTIAYNETNPIYRDTFTINPFSYLVFRFKTNNPSLWMMYCHND
;
A
#
# COMPACT_ATOMS: atom_id res chain seq x y z
N MET A 1 -16.39 4.50 21.90
CA MET A 1 -17.21 4.73 20.69
C MET A 1 -16.33 4.43 19.50
N GLU A 2 -16.48 3.24 18.91
CA GLU A 2 -15.72 2.77 17.76
C GLU A 2 -16.02 3.65 16.54
N LYS A 3 -15.01 4.42 16.09
CA LYS A 3 -15.05 5.19 14.85
C LYS A 3 -14.38 4.40 13.71
N TYR A 4 -14.79 3.14 13.53
CA TYR A 4 -14.36 2.40 12.34
C TYR A 4 -15.52 2.37 11.37
N LEU A 5 -15.30 2.90 10.18
CA LEU A 5 -16.24 2.74 9.09
C LEU A 5 -16.05 1.30 8.59
N VAL A 6 -16.80 0.37 9.19
CA VAL A 6 -17.11 -0.87 8.49
C VAL A 6 -17.91 -0.42 7.28
N ILE A 7 -17.26 -0.35 6.12
CA ILE A 7 -17.94 -0.05 4.85
C ILE A 7 -18.95 -1.19 4.63
N LYS A 8 -20.15 -1.03 5.17
CA LYS A 8 -21.33 -1.82 4.79
C LYS A 8 -21.72 -1.31 3.41
N SER A 9 -21.01 -1.77 2.39
CA SER A 9 -21.48 -1.56 1.02
C SER A 9 -22.69 -2.47 0.81
N GLU A 10 -23.83 -1.92 0.38
CA GLU A 10 -24.97 -2.71 -0.12
C GLU A 10 -24.67 -3.39 -1.47
N LEU A 11 -23.43 -3.27 -1.94
CA LEU A 11 -22.94 -3.91 -3.16
C LEU A 11 -22.94 -5.42 -2.96
N ILE A 12 -23.73 -6.11 -3.78
CA ILE A 12 -23.71 -7.56 -3.89
C ILE A 12 -22.60 -7.90 -4.89
N PRO A 13 -21.55 -8.63 -4.48
CA PRO A 13 -20.45 -8.93 -5.39
C PRO A 13 -20.97 -9.80 -6.55
N MET A 14 -20.64 -9.38 -7.78
CA MET A 14 -21.00 -10.12 -9.00
C MET A 14 -20.45 -11.56 -8.96
N ASN A 15 -19.25 -11.72 -8.39
CA ASN A 15 -18.68 -13.01 -8.07
C ASN A 15 -18.81 -13.28 -6.57
N LYS A 16 -19.55 -14.34 -6.19
CA LYS A 16 -19.71 -14.76 -4.78
C LYS A 16 -18.49 -15.50 -4.21
N THR A 17 -17.43 -15.67 -5.00
CA THR A 17 -16.19 -16.27 -4.53
C THR A 17 -15.62 -15.43 -3.39
N THR A 18 -15.49 -16.04 -2.21
CA THR A 18 -14.86 -15.41 -1.07
C THR A 18 -13.35 -15.52 -1.21
N TYR A 19 -12.67 -14.37 -1.24
CA TYR A 19 -11.21 -14.31 -1.21
C TYR A 19 -10.75 -14.19 0.25
N TYR A 20 -10.19 -15.27 0.79
CA TYR A 20 -9.74 -15.30 2.18
C TYR A 20 -8.49 -14.44 2.38
N VAL A 21 -8.52 -13.60 3.41
CA VAL A 21 -7.34 -12.86 3.85
C VAL A 21 -6.27 -13.86 4.31
N PRO A 22 -5.03 -13.77 3.82
CA PRO A 22 -3.97 -14.67 4.25
C PRO A 22 -3.60 -14.38 5.72
N ARG A 23 -3.48 -15.46 6.52
CA ARG A 23 -3.19 -15.43 7.97
C ARG A 23 -2.00 -16.28 8.41
N ASN A 24 -1.53 -17.17 7.55
CA ASN A 24 -0.46 -18.11 7.86
C ASN A 24 0.78 -17.72 7.05
N GLY A 25 1.83 -17.26 7.73
CA GLY A 25 3.08 -16.85 7.10
C GLY A 25 3.88 -15.88 7.98
N ILE A 26 5.05 -15.48 7.49
CA ILE A 26 5.82 -14.38 8.06
C ILE A 26 5.11 -13.08 7.65
N GLU A 27 4.56 -12.36 8.62
CA GLU A 27 3.95 -11.05 8.40
C GLU A 27 5.01 -9.96 8.48
N LYS A 28 5.11 -9.13 7.43
CA LYS A 28 5.93 -7.92 7.41
C LYS A 28 5.04 -6.70 7.22
N THR A 29 5.36 -5.63 7.93
CA THR A 29 4.62 -4.37 7.86
C THR A 29 5.53 -3.25 7.38
N PHE A 30 5.10 -2.53 6.35
CA PHE A 30 5.75 -1.32 5.86
C PHE A 30 4.90 -0.10 6.19
N PHE A 31 5.55 0.97 6.67
CA PHE A 31 4.91 2.28 6.87
C PHE A 31 5.36 3.23 5.78
N LEU A 32 4.40 3.85 5.12
CA LEU A 32 4.62 4.85 4.08
C LEU A 32 3.86 6.12 4.45
N ASN A 33 4.57 7.23 4.59
CA ASN A 33 3.95 8.54 4.80
C ASN A 33 3.95 9.27 3.46
N SER A 34 2.77 9.53 2.91
CA SER A 34 2.64 10.26 1.66
C SER A 34 2.54 11.76 1.89
N GLN A 35 3.39 12.53 1.21
CA GLN A 35 3.46 13.97 1.36
C GLN A 35 3.82 14.68 0.05
N HIS A 36 3.32 15.90 -0.12
CA HIS A 36 3.78 16.85 -1.13
C HIS A 36 4.85 17.82 -0.61
N VAL A 37 5.23 17.70 0.66
CA VAL A 37 6.25 18.54 1.28
C VAL A 37 7.61 17.87 1.09
N GLY A 38 8.34 18.30 0.06
CA GLY A 38 9.73 17.90 -0.19
C GLY A 38 10.51 19.02 -0.88
N GLU A 39 11.78 18.78 -1.19
CA GLU A 39 12.71 19.81 -1.67
C GLU A 39 12.35 20.40 -3.05
N LYS A 40 11.58 19.66 -3.86
CA LYS A 40 11.19 20.04 -5.22
C LYS A 40 9.69 20.23 -5.36
N PRO A 41 9.21 21.40 -5.83
CA PRO A 41 7.81 21.61 -6.18
C PRO A 41 7.31 20.59 -7.22
N GLY A 42 6.10 20.07 -7.04
CA GLY A 42 5.44 19.18 -8.00
C GLY A 42 5.80 17.69 -7.89
N TYR A 43 6.58 17.28 -6.88
CA TYR A 43 6.89 15.88 -6.62
C TYR A 43 6.03 15.31 -5.49
N PHE A 44 5.78 14.01 -5.56
CA PHE A 44 5.12 13.24 -4.54
C PHE A 44 6.13 12.35 -3.83
N TYR A 45 6.10 12.33 -2.50
CA TYR A 45 7.07 11.62 -1.69
C TYR A 45 6.40 10.56 -0.84
N LEU A 46 7.06 9.41 -0.71
CA LEU A 46 6.78 8.37 0.28
C LEU A 46 7.98 8.29 1.22
N ASN A 47 7.78 8.54 2.51
CA ASN A 47 8.85 8.56 3.52
C ASN A 47 10.03 9.49 3.17
N ASN A 48 9.73 10.72 2.72
CA ASN A 48 10.70 11.71 2.24
C ASN A 48 11.50 11.31 0.99
N GLU A 49 11.21 10.16 0.37
CA GLU A 49 11.81 9.75 -0.89
C GLU A 49 10.83 9.91 -2.05
N THR A 50 11.33 10.32 -3.21
CA THR A 50 10.58 10.29 -4.46
C THR A 50 11.21 9.27 -5.38
N PHE A 51 10.37 8.47 -6.04
CA PHE A 51 10.84 7.60 -7.10
C PHE A 51 11.32 8.45 -8.29
N VAL A 52 12.46 8.08 -8.85
CA VAL A 52 13.01 8.68 -10.08
C VAL A 52 13.34 7.54 -11.03
N HIS A 53 12.63 7.47 -12.15
CA HIS A 53 12.89 6.45 -13.16
C HIS A 53 14.27 6.65 -13.79
N PRO A 54 15.11 5.60 -13.91
CA PRO A 54 16.38 5.69 -14.62
C PRO A 54 16.18 6.07 -16.10
N THR A 55 16.89 7.05 -16.62
CA THR A 55 16.60 7.63 -17.94
C THR A 55 16.93 6.71 -19.13
N ASN A 56 17.86 5.76 -18.97
CA ASN A 56 18.40 4.96 -20.08
C ASN A 56 18.30 3.44 -19.88
N THR A 57 17.62 2.98 -18.84
CA THR A 57 17.53 1.55 -18.53
C THR A 57 16.23 1.26 -17.80
N SER A 58 15.54 0.18 -18.18
CA SER A 58 14.37 -0.26 -17.42
C SER A 58 14.80 -0.83 -16.07
N LEU A 59 13.96 -0.69 -15.05
CA LEU A 59 14.20 -1.31 -13.74
C LEU A 59 14.41 -2.83 -13.86
N LEU A 60 13.67 -3.49 -14.76
CA LEU A 60 13.84 -4.93 -15.01
C LEU A 60 15.24 -5.26 -15.52
N SER A 61 15.78 -4.49 -16.46
CA SER A 61 17.15 -4.68 -16.95
C SER A 61 18.17 -4.46 -15.84
N LEU A 62 17.96 -3.46 -14.96
CA LEU A 62 18.85 -3.25 -13.83
C LEU A 62 18.87 -4.46 -12.88
N ILE A 63 17.71 -5.03 -12.55
CA ILE A 63 17.62 -6.19 -11.65
C ILE A 63 18.21 -7.45 -12.28
N LEU A 64 18.02 -7.67 -13.58
CA LEU A 64 18.52 -8.87 -14.27
C LEU A 64 20.04 -8.85 -14.49
N PHE A 65 20.62 -7.67 -14.77
CA PHE A 65 22.02 -7.55 -15.18
C PHE A 65 22.94 -7.01 -14.07
N ASN A 66 22.39 -6.38 -13.03
CA ASN A 66 23.14 -5.89 -11.89
C ASN A 66 22.76 -6.74 -10.67
N ASN A 67 23.69 -7.54 -10.15
CA ASN A 67 23.50 -8.53 -9.06
C ASN A 67 22.33 -8.17 -8.13
N SER A 68 21.18 -8.82 -8.34
CA SER A 68 19.86 -8.35 -7.85
C SER A 68 19.77 -8.17 -6.34
N LYS A 69 20.64 -8.84 -5.58
CA LYS A 69 20.70 -8.78 -4.12
C LYS A 69 21.18 -7.44 -3.56
N ASP A 70 21.91 -6.66 -4.35
CA ASP A 70 22.47 -5.37 -3.94
C ASP A 70 21.75 -4.19 -4.61
N PHE A 71 20.65 -4.44 -5.32
CA PHE A 71 19.89 -3.40 -6.01
C PHE A 71 19.15 -2.51 -5.00
N HIS A 72 19.59 -1.26 -4.89
CA HIS A 72 18.96 -0.26 -4.04
C HIS A 72 18.69 1.01 -4.85
N LEU A 73 17.41 1.32 -5.07
CA LEU A 73 16.97 2.64 -5.53
C LEU A 73 16.05 3.25 -4.48
N PRO A 74 15.94 4.59 -4.40
CA PRO A 74 14.94 5.24 -3.57
C PRO A 74 13.54 4.71 -3.87
N SER A 75 12.73 4.55 -2.82
CA SER A 75 11.36 4.03 -2.90
C SER A 75 11.26 2.60 -3.50
N THR A 76 12.28 1.76 -3.30
CA THR A 76 12.21 0.33 -3.64
C THR A 76 12.28 -0.55 -2.40
N PHE A 77 11.48 -1.62 -2.39
CA PHE A 77 11.39 -2.58 -1.29
C PHE A 77 11.61 -3.98 -1.84
N GLN A 78 12.60 -4.68 -1.33
CA GLN A 78 12.78 -6.10 -1.60
C GLN A 78 11.97 -6.91 -0.58
N ILE A 79 11.14 -7.81 -1.10
CA ILE A 79 10.29 -8.71 -0.33
C ILE A 79 10.52 -10.14 -0.82
N GLU A 80 10.45 -11.11 0.08
CA GLU A 80 10.71 -12.51 -0.27
C GLU A 80 9.41 -13.18 -0.73
N ALA A 81 9.54 -14.35 -1.36
CA ALA A 81 8.40 -15.15 -1.76
C ALA A 81 7.65 -15.73 -0.55
N ASP A 82 6.34 -15.91 -0.70
CA ASP A 82 5.44 -16.54 0.28
C ASP A 82 5.30 -15.78 1.63
N GLU A 83 5.56 -14.48 1.62
CA GLU A 83 5.36 -13.56 2.75
C GLU A 83 3.97 -12.91 2.71
N ILE A 84 3.46 -12.57 3.90
CA ILE A 84 2.26 -11.76 4.04
C ILE A 84 2.72 -10.33 4.30
N ILE A 85 2.36 -9.42 3.41
CA ILE A 85 2.80 -8.03 3.47
C ILE A 85 1.61 -7.13 3.80
N ASP A 86 1.74 -6.41 4.90
CA ASP A 86 0.89 -5.28 5.25
C ASP A 86 1.58 -3.98 4.86
N ILE A 87 0.87 -3.13 4.12
CA ILE A 87 1.32 -1.78 3.83
C ILE A 87 0.35 -0.82 4.49
N ILE A 88 0.91 0.05 5.33
CA ILE A 88 0.22 1.14 5.99
C ILE A 88 0.63 2.40 5.27
N ILE A 89 -0.34 3.07 4.65
CA ILE A 89 -0.11 4.37 4.03
C ILE A 89 -0.83 5.43 4.87
N ASN A 90 -0.04 6.33 5.47
CA ASN A 90 -0.52 7.54 6.11
C ASN A 90 -0.55 8.66 5.07
N ASN A 91 -1.75 9.13 4.75
CA ASN A 91 -1.89 10.31 3.92
C ASN A 91 -1.82 11.57 4.76
N ILE A 92 -0.65 12.21 4.79
CA ILE A 92 -0.43 13.44 5.57
C ILE A 92 -0.78 14.71 4.79
N ASP A 93 -1.33 14.54 3.58
CA ASP A 93 -1.75 15.62 2.69
C ASP A 93 -3.27 15.88 2.73
N PHE A 94 -3.67 17.05 2.21
CA PHE A 94 -5.05 17.51 2.13
C PHE A 94 -5.84 16.87 0.99
N ALA A 95 -5.17 16.31 -0.02
CA ALA A 95 -5.82 15.70 -1.17
C ALA A 95 -6.01 14.18 -0.95
N PRO A 96 -7.12 13.59 -1.41
CA PRO A 96 -7.23 12.14 -1.49
C PRO A 96 -6.32 11.59 -2.58
N HIS A 97 -5.67 10.45 -2.33
CA HIS A 97 -4.79 9.79 -3.30
C HIS A 97 -5.33 8.41 -3.67
N SER A 98 -5.54 8.17 -4.97
CA SER A 98 -5.91 6.85 -5.47
C SER A 98 -4.66 6.05 -5.81
N PHE A 99 -4.26 5.12 -4.97
CA PHE A 99 -3.12 4.25 -5.25
C PHE A 99 -3.53 3.01 -6.03
N GLN A 100 -2.68 2.57 -6.96
CA GLN A 100 -2.78 1.28 -7.63
C GLN A 100 -1.52 0.46 -7.36
N LEU A 101 -1.68 -0.84 -7.07
CA LEU A 101 -0.58 -1.80 -7.01
C LEU A 101 -0.63 -2.72 -8.23
N HIS A 102 0.48 -2.79 -8.96
CA HIS A 102 0.58 -3.65 -10.14
C HIS A 102 0.51 -5.13 -9.78
N SER A 103 -0.26 -5.88 -10.58
CA SER A 103 -0.37 -7.35 -10.56
C SER A 103 -0.90 -8.01 -9.29
N TYR A 104 -1.34 -7.21 -8.31
CA TYR A 104 -2.01 -7.69 -7.13
C TYR A 104 -3.35 -7.00 -6.96
N HIS A 105 -4.37 -7.80 -6.64
CA HIS A 105 -5.47 -7.29 -5.84
C HIS A 105 -5.06 -7.41 -4.37
N VAL A 106 -5.45 -6.42 -3.57
CA VAL A 106 -5.12 -6.31 -2.15
C VAL A 106 -6.39 -6.34 -1.31
N TRP A 107 -6.28 -6.87 -0.09
CA TRP A 107 -7.36 -6.80 0.90
C TRP A 107 -7.25 -5.49 1.67
N ILE A 108 -8.29 -4.66 1.66
CA ILE A 108 -8.35 -3.43 2.45
C ILE A 108 -8.78 -3.78 3.88
N LEU A 109 -7.81 -3.86 4.79
CA LEU A 109 -8.05 -4.30 6.15
C LEU A 109 -8.57 -3.18 7.06
N ALA A 110 -8.12 -1.95 6.85
CA ALA A 110 -8.59 -0.79 7.59
C ALA A 110 -8.51 0.47 6.74
N GLN A 111 -9.52 1.33 6.85
CA GLN A 111 -9.54 2.65 6.25
C GLN A 111 -10.34 3.56 7.19
N VAL A 112 -9.79 4.72 7.52
CA VAL A 112 -10.45 5.69 8.41
C VAL A 112 -10.90 6.93 7.64
N ASN A 113 -11.75 7.75 8.26
CA ASN A 113 -12.24 8.97 7.62
C ASN A 113 -11.14 10.02 7.54
N SER A 114 -11.40 11.04 6.72
CA SER A 114 -10.53 12.20 6.68
C SER A 114 -10.38 12.82 8.08
N ASN A 115 -9.16 13.21 8.44
CA ASN A 115 -8.81 13.79 9.74
C ASN A 115 -8.91 12.85 10.96
N ASP A 116 -9.08 11.53 10.78
CA ASP A 116 -8.99 10.57 11.88
C ASP A 116 -7.53 10.27 12.29
N GLY A 117 -6.56 10.94 11.65
CA GLY A 117 -5.15 10.93 12.00
C GLY A 117 -4.39 9.75 11.41
N TYR A 118 -3.20 9.50 11.96
CA TYR A 118 -2.22 8.58 11.39
C TYR A 118 -1.94 7.38 12.27
N LEU A 119 -1.46 6.31 11.63
CA LEU A 119 -1.03 5.09 12.28
C LEU A 119 0.50 5.06 12.45
N ASN A 120 0.95 4.53 13.57
CA ASN A 120 2.36 4.33 13.89
C ASN A 120 2.55 3.02 14.67
N GLN A 121 3.80 2.65 14.95
CA GLN A 121 4.13 1.38 15.58
C GLN A 121 3.41 1.17 16.93
N SER A 122 3.25 2.22 17.75
CA SER A 122 2.61 2.10 19.06
C SER A 122 1.10 1.89 18.99
N LYS A 123 0.46 2.35 17.91
CA LYS A 123 -0.98 2.22 17.68
C LYS A 123 -1.38 0.91 16.97
N LEU A 124 -0.45 0.17 16.38
CA LEU A 124 -0.76 -1.09 15.66
C LEU A 124 -1.59 -2.08 16.48
N LYS A 125 -1.26 -2.24 17.76
CA LYS A 125 -1.96 -3.17 18.67
C LYS A 125 -3.39 -2.77 18.99
N THR A 126 -3.77 -1.54 18.69
CA THR A 126 -5.08 -0.97 19.04
C THR A 126 -6.05 -0.94 17.87
N ILE A 127 -5.60 -1.28 16.66
CA ILE A 127 -6.46 -1.18 15.49
C ILE A 127 -7.26 -2.47 15.30
N ALA A 128 -8.53 -2.29 14.92
CA ALA A 128 -9.38 -3.38 14.49
C ALA A 128 -9.22 -3.56 12.98
N TYR A 129 -8.63 -4.67 12.56
CA TYR A 129 -8.56 -5.07 11.15
C TYR A 129 -9.85 -5.80 10.74
N ASN A 130 -10.44 -5.42 9.61
CA ASN A 130 -11.49 -6.19 8.97
C ASN A 130 -10.87 -7.31 8.13
N GLU A 131 -10.82 -8.52 8.68
CA GLU A 131 -10.35 -9.69 7.95
C GLU A 131 -11.49 -10.59 7.45
N THR A 132 -12.74 -10.23 7.72
CA THR A 132 -13.90 -11.06 7.35
C THR A 132 -14.45 -10.59 6.01
N ASN A 133 -13.96 -11.20 4.94
CA ASN A 133 -14.33 -10.88 3.56
C ASN A 133 -14.27 -9.35 3.27
N PRO A 134 -13.11 -8.69 3.52
CA PRO A 134 -12.98 -7.28 3.22
C PRO A 134 -12.94 -7.04 1.71
N ILE A 135 -13.00 -5.77 1.32
CA ILE A 135 -12.86 -5.35 -0.06
C ILE A 135 -11.53 -5.87 -0.63
N TYR A 136 -11.60 -6.50 -1.80
CA TYR A 136 -10.46 -7.05 -2.53
C TYR A 136 -10.36 -6.40 -3.91
N ARG A 137 -9.34 -5.55 -4.14
CA ARG A 137 -9.19 -4.72 -5.36
C ARG A 137 -7.74 -4.28 -5.59
N ASP A 138 -7.40 -3.82 -6.79
CA ASP A 138 -6.03 -3.37 -7.14
C ASP A 138 -5.77 -1.87 -6.90
N THR A 139 -6.83 -1.07 -6.91
CA THR A 139 -6.77 0.40 -6.88
C THR A 139 -7.64 0.93 -5.75
N PHE A 140 -7.13 1.72 -4.83
CA PHE A 140 -7.84 2.18 -3.63
C PHE A 140 -7.48 3.63 -3.27
N THR A 141 -8.45 4.35 -2.71
CA THR A 141 -8.28 5.76 -2.34
C THR A 141 -7.98 5.90 -0.87
N ILE A 142 -7.02 6.76 -0.52
CA ILE A 142 -6.70 7.12 0.86
C ILE A 142 -7.22 8.52 1.12
N ASN A 143 -8.01 8.68 2.19
CA ASN A 143 -8.62 9.95 2.52
C ASN A 143 -7.56 10.96 3.01
N PRO A 144 -7.83 12.28 2.91
CA PRO A 144 -6.95 13.31 3.47
C PRO A 144 -6.70 13.14 4.97
N PHE A 145 -5.48 13.42 5.43
CA PHE A 145 -5.13 13.40 6.86
C PHE A 145 -5.57 12.11 7.60
N SER A 146 -5.39 10.96 6.95
CA SER A 146 -5.91 9.66 7.36
C SER A 146 -4.91 8.53 7.11
N TYR A 147 -5.29 7.29 7.38
CA TYR A 147 -4.53 6.11 6.99
C TYR A 147 -5.39 5.04 6.32
N LEU A 148 -4.73 4.21 5.52
CA LEU A 148 -5.27 2.96 4.99
C LEU A 148 -4.26 1.84 5.24
N VAL A 149 -4.76 0.66 5.59
CA VAL A 149 -3.97 -0.57 5.69
C VAL A 149 -4.49 -1.59 4.70
N PHE A 150 -3.60 -2.09 3.86
CA PHE A 150 -3.92 -3.19 2.96
C PHE A 150 -2.92 -4.33 3.09
N ARG A 151 -3.37 -5.53 2.74
CA ARG A 151 -2.60 -6.77 2.79
C ARG A 151 -2.53 -7.41 1.41
N PHE A 152 -1.40 -8.02 1.10
CA PHE A 152 -1.26 -8.95 -0.03
C PHE A 152 -0.25 -10.06 0.31
N LYS A 153 -0.25 -11.14 -0.47
CA LYS A 153 0.67 -12.27 -0.31
C LYS A 153 1.64 -12.28 -1.49
N THR A 154 2.93 -12.43 -1.24
CA THR A 154 3.98 -12.42 -2.30
C THR A 154 4.07 -13.76 -3.02
N ASN A 155 3.05 -14.07 -3.83
CA ASN A 155 2.95 -15.30 -4.61
C ASN A 155 3.17 -15.10 -6.12
N ASN A 156 3.53 -13.88 -6.54
CA ASN A 156 3.85 -13.53 -7.90
C ASN A 156 5.24 -12.86 -7.94
N PRO A 157 6.32 -13.57 -8.33
CA PRO A 157 7.66 -13.01 -8.41
C PRO A 157 7.80 -12.04 -9.60
N SER A 158 8.07 -10.75 -9.34
CA SER A 158 8.44 -9.75 -10.34
C SER A 158 8.81 -8.43 -9.64
N LEU A 159 8.90 -7.36 -10.43
CA LEU A 159 8.90 -5.97 -10.00
C LEU A 159 7.48 -5.40 -10.13
N TRP A 160 6.98 -4.79 -9.05
CA TRP A 160 5.62 -4.26 -8.97
C TRP A 160 5.65 -2.78 -8.62
N MET A 161 5.07 -1.94 -9.49
CA MET A 161 4.93 -0.53 -9.19
C MET A 161 3.69 -0.31 -8.32
N MET A 162 3.84 0.56 -7.32
CA MET A 162 2.72 1.14 -6.59
C MET A 162 2.80 2.66 -6.72
N TYR A 163 1.75 3.28 -7.24
CA TYR A 163 1.73 4.73 -7.47
C TYR A 163 0.34 5.31 -7.28
N CYS A 164 0.29 6.62 -7.02
CA CYS A 164 -0.94 7.40 -7.07
C CYS A 164 -1.34 7.64 -8.53
N HIS A 165 -2.55 7.26 -8.89
CA HIS A 165 -3.16 7.35 -10.23
C HIS A 165 -3.95 8.66 -10.43
N ASN A 166 -3.71 9.66 -9.58
CA ASN A 166 -4.16 11.02 -9.84
C ASN A 166 -3.13 11.66 -10.77
N ASP A 167 -3.56 12.02 -11.99
CA ASP A 167 -2.73 12.71 -12.97
C ASP A 167 -2.63 14.22 -12.69
#